data_AF-A0A2E5JX91-F1
#
_entry.id   AF-A0A2E5JX91-F1
#
_cell.length_a   1.000
_cell.length_b   1.000
_cell.length_c   1.000
_cell.angle_alpha   90.00
_cell.angle_beta   90.00
_cell.angle_gamma   90.00
#
_symmetry.space_group_name_H-M   'P 1'
#
loop_
_entity.id
_entity.type
_entity.pdbx_description
1 polymer ?
#
loop_
_entity_poly.entity_id
_entity_poly.type
_entity_poly.pdbx_seq_one_letter_code
_entity_poly.pdbx_strand_id
1 'polypeptide(L)'
;MNIQNYIIYTDGSYSSSTENGGWGALLTINNQYSIFQGCEKKENNPTSNRMELLSAIKGIEGTPADSIIKIFSDSQYLIGTMTKKWNRGKNLDLWKELDRLCLNRNITWQKIEGHSGIPENEFVNALAQFQSGVLSKEPKIENYKITFEKSSEQAVSPSELFQNPEKLTHVDTSGNAQMVNIGNKNETKRIAKAQGTVKIRTDVLSMIQKNSIPKGDVLSTARLAGIMAAKQTDKLIPLCHQIPLESVTLDFSFSENPSEIIIHSTVEAFWKTGVEMEALTAVAVAGLTIYDMCKASDKRIIIDNIHLIKKSGGKSGEFQFDS
;
A
#
# COMPACT_ATOMS: atom_id res chain seq x y z
N MET A 1 -0.60 16.96 -3.34
CA MET A 1 0.65 16.28 -3.80
C MET A 1 0.61 16.05 -5.32
N ASN A 2 1.73 16.23 -6.03
CA ASN A 2 1.86 15.74 -7.41
C ASN A 2 1.74 14.21 -7.40
N ILE A 3 0.70 13.65 -8.00
CA ILE A 3 0.53 12.21 -8.16
C ILE A 3 1.70 11.72 -9.04
N GLN A 4 2.70 11.11 -8.42
CA GLN A 4 3.79 10.49 -9.17
C GLN A 4 3.26 9.19 -9.79
N ASN A 5 3.21 9.16 -11.12
CA ASN A 5 2.80 7.97 -11.85
C ASN A 5 4.02 7.07 -12.06
N TYR A 6 3.97 5.87 -11.49
CA TYR A 6 5.01 4.85 -11.66
C TYR A 6 4.68 4.02 -12.89
N ILE A 7 5.59 3.94 -13.85
CA ILE A 7 5.45 3.10 -15.03
C ILE A 7 6.49 1.99 -14.97
N ILE A 8 6.07 0.75 -15.17
CA ILE A 8 6.95 -0.42 -15.11
C ILE A 8 6.84 -1.21 -16.40
N TYR A 9 7.96 -1.51 -17.03
CA TYR A 9 8.08 -2.51 -18.10
C TYR A 9 8.74 -3.76 -17.56
N THR A 10 8.23 -4.93 -17.95
CA THR A 10 8.61 -6.22 -17.36
C THR A 10 8.74 -7.31 -18.42
N ASP A 11 9.82 -8.09 -18.34
CA ASP A 11 10.01 -9.28 -19.17
C ASP A 11 10.82 -10.37 -18.43
N GLY A 12 10.63 -11.63 -18.84
CA GLY A 12 11.29 -12.82 -18.35
C GLY A 12 11.64 -13.81 -19.47
N SER A 13 12.86 -14.34 -19.41
CA SER A 13 13.42 -15.25 -20.39
C SER A 13 13.92 -16.53 -19.74
N TYR A 14 13.87 -17.64 -20.47
CA TYR A 14 14.49 -18.90 -20.08
C TYR A 14 15.35 -19.43 -21.22
N SER A 15 16.57 -19.86 -20.89
CA SER A 15 17.50 -20.45 -21.86
C SER A 15 17.59 -21.96 -21.65
N SER A 16 17.28 -22.74 -22.68
CA SER A 16 17.47 -24.19 -22.65
C SER A 16 18.95 -24.60 -22.67
N SER A 17 19.82 -23.75 -23.22
CA SER A 17 21.26 -24.04 -23.33
C SER A 17 21.99 -23.91 -22.00
N THR A 18 21.61 -22.91 -21.20
CA THR A 18 22.21 -22.66 -19.87
C THR A 18 21.36 -23.20 -18.73
N GLU A 19 20.10 -23.56 -19.03
CA GLU A 19 19.06 -23.95 -18.08
C GLU A 19 18.76 -22.88 -17.01
N ASN A 20 19.14 -21.63 -17.28
CA ASN A 20 18.90 -20.50 -16.39
C ASN A 20 17.69 -19.68 -16.85
N GLY A 21 16.98 -19.12 -15.88
CA GLY A 21 16.00 -18.06 -16.07
C GLY A 21 16.65 -16.70 -15.86
N GLY A 22 16.25 -15.72 -16.65
CA GLY A 22 16.62 -14.32 -16.49
C GLY A 22 15.40 -13.44 -16.52
N TRP A 23 15.41 -12.35 -15.76
CA TRP A 23 14.32 -11.39 -15.71
C TRP A 23 14.86 -9.97 -15.68
N GLY A 24 14.07 -9.03 -16.20
CA GLY A 24 14.39 -7.61 -16.23
C GLY A 24 13.16 -6.75 -16.03
N ALA A 25 13.27 -5.67 -15.27
CA ALA A 25 12.23 -4.68 -15.07
C ALA A 25 12.81 -3.25 -15.16
N LEU A 26 12.09 -2.35 -15.82
CA LEU A 26 12.42 -0.93 -15.92
C LEU A 26 11.31 -0.13 -15.26
N LEU A 27 11.64 0.57 -14.18
CA LEU A 27 10.74 1.47 -13.47
C LEU A 27 11.03 2.91 -13.87
N THR A 28 10.02 3.69 -14.22
CA THR A 28 10.16 5.11 -14.57
C THR A 28 9.24 6.01 -13.74
N ILE A 29 9.78 7.15 -13.29
CA ILE A 29 9.11 8.11 -12.40
C ILE A 29 9.64 9.51 -12.74
N ASN A 30 8.79 10.49 -13.02
CA ASN A 30 9.17 11.90 -13.22
C ASN A 30 10.42 12.12 -14.09
N ASN A 31 10.44 11.48 -15.26
CA ASN A 31 11.54 11.51 -16.21
C ASN A 31 12.83 10.82 -15.76
N GLN A 32 12.82 10.12 -14.63
CA GLN A 32 13.92 9.28 -14.16
C GLN A 32 13.60 7.80 -14.32
N TYR A 33 14.64 6.95 -14.34
CA TYR A 33 14.47 5.50 -14.35
C TYR A 33 15.34 4.75 -13.34
N SER A 34 14.89 3.54 -13.01
CA SER A 34 15.61 2.50 -12.26
C SER A 34 15.49 1.17 -13.00
N ILE A 35 16.57 0.39 -13.00
CA ILE A 35 16.65 -0.91 -13.69
C ILE A 35 16.83 -2.00 -12.65
N PHE A 36 15.99 -3.04 -12.72
CA PHE A 36 16.09 -4.23 -11.90
C PHE A 36 16.32 -5.44 -12.81
N GLN A 37 17.19 -6.35 -12.40
CA GLN A 37 17.45 -7.58 -13.14
C GLN A 37 17.93 -8.69 -12.23
N GLY A 38 17.82 -9.92 -12.70
CA GLY A 38 18.36 -11.07 -11.99
C GLY A 38 18.25 -12.36 -12.77
N CYS A 39 18.87 -13.39 -12.18
CA CYS A 39 18.98 -14.73 -12.76
C CYS A 39 18.52 -15.76 -11.72
N GLU A 40 17.67 -16.71 -12.13
CA GLU A 40 17.44 -17.95 -11.38
C GLU A 40 18.22 -19.09 -12.05
N LYS A 41 19.01 -19.81 -11.27
CA LYS A 41 19.81 -20.94 -11.76
C LYS A 41 18.97 -22.21 -11.92
N LYS A 42 19.47 -23.15 -12.72
CA LYS A 42 18.86 -24.45 -13.02
C LYS A 42 18.27 -25.16 -11.79
N GLU A 43 18.93 -25.08 -10.64
CA GLU A 43 18.51 -25.75 -9.41
C GLU A 43 17.12 -25.31 -8.93
N ASN A 44 16.70 -24.10 -9.30
CA ASN A 44 15.39 -23.55 -8.97
C ASN A 44 14.32 -23.87 -10.03
N ASN A 45 14.67 -24.67 -11.05
CA ASN A 45 13.81 -25.06 -12.17
C ASN A 45 13.08 -23.86 -12.83
N PRO A 46 13.84 -22.88 -13.34
CA PRO A 46 13.27 -21.64 -13.86
C PRO A 46 12.44 -21.90 -15.13
N THR A 47 11.45 -21.05 -15.36
CA THR A 47 10.65 -21.04 -16.60
C THR A 47 10.39 -19.61 -17.03
N SER A 48 10.08 -19.38 -18.32
CA SER A 48 9.75 -18.03 -18.81
C SER A 48 8.64 -17.39 -17.99
N ASN A 49 7.52 -18.10 -17.79
CA ASN A 49 6.40 -17.62 -16.97
C ASN A 49 6.79 -17.28 -15.52
N ARG A 50 7.74 -18.03 -14.93
CA ARG A 50 8.25 -17.75 -13.59
C ARG A 50 9.06 -16.45 -13.59
N MET A 51 9.88 -16.26 -14.62
CA MET A 51 10.71 -15.05 -14.77
C MET A 51 9.87 -13.81 -15.08
N GLU A 52 8.80 -13.94 -15.87
CA GLU A 52 7.84 -12.85 -16.12
C GLU A 52 7.16 -12.41 -14.81
N LEU A 53 6.75 -13.36 -13.97
CA LEU A 53 6.19 -13.04 -12.65
C LEU A 53 7.20 -12.38 -11.73
N LEU A 54 8.42 -12.91 -11.69
CA LEU A 54 9.48 -12.38 -10.85
C LEU A 54 9.88 -10.96 -11.27
N SER A 55 9.93 -10.69 -12.57
CA SER A 55 10.13 -9.34 -13.12
C SER A 55 9.07 -8.36 -12.60
N ALA A 56 7.79 -8.73 -12.69
CA ALA A 56 6.70 -7.89 -12.20
C ALA A 56 6.76 -7.64 -10.69
N ILE A 57 7.03 -8.69 -9.91
CA ILE A 57 7.21 -8.59 -8.45
C ILE A 57 8.33 -7.60 -8.13
N LYS A 58 9.51 -7.77 -8.74
CA LYS A 58 10.68 -6.92 -8.47
C LYS A 58 10.50 -5.49 -8.96
N GLY A 59 9.81 -5.28 -10.07
CA GLY A 59 9.40 -3.94 -10.49
C GLY A 59 8.49 -3.26 -9.47
N ILE A 60 7.46 -3.97 -8.97
CA ILE A 60 6.50 -3.42 -8.00
C ILE A 60 7.17 -3.16 -6.64
N GLU A 61 8.08 -4.04 -6.19
CA GLU A 61 8.86 -3.84 -4.97
C GLU A 61 9.64 -2.52 -4.98
N GLY A 62 10.08 -2.05 -6.16
CA GLY A 62 10.75 -0.77 -6.35
C GLY A 62 9.86 0.46 -6.18
N THR A 63 8.57 0.30 -5.88
CA THR A 63 7.61 1.40 -5.68
C THR A 63 7.15 1.50 -4.22
N PRO A 64 6.88 2.70 -3.69
CA PRO A 64 6.26 2.86 -2.37
C PRO A 64 4.91 2.13 -2.24
N ALA A 65 4.52 1.82 -1.01
CA ALA A 65 3.13 1.46 -0.73
C ALA A 65 2.19 2.63 -1.13
N ASP A 66 0.96 2.31 -1.51
CA ASP A 66 -0.10 3.21 -1.97
C ASP A 66 0.18 3.94 -3.30
N SER A 67 1.22 3.53 -4.03
CA SER A 67 1.53 4.05 -5.36
C SER A 67 0.44 3.71 -6.39
N ILE A 68 0.24 4.62 -7.35
CA ILE A 68 -0.50 4.35 -8.58
C ILE A 68 0.50 3.88 -9.64
N ILE A 69 0.33 2.65 -10.11
CA ILE A 69 1.30 1.96 -10.95
C ILE A 69 0.63 1.53 -12.25
N LYS A 70 1.32 1.75 -13.36
CA LYS A 70 0.96 1.19 -14.66
C LYS A 70 2.04 0.21 -15.11
N ILE A 71 1.66 -1.06 -15.27
CA ILE A 71 2.57 -2.13 -15.66
C ILE A 71 2.31 -2.53 -17.10
N PHE A 72 3.38 -2.58 -17.88
CA PHE A 72 3.41 -3.05 -19.25
C PHE A 72 4.18 -4.37 -19.34
N SER A 73 3.56 -5.36 -19.97
CA SER A 73 4.16 -6.67 -20.22
C SER A 73 3.56 -7.29 -21.47
N ASP A 74 4.35 -8.03 -22.23
CA ASP A 74 3.90 -8.88 -23.33
C ASP A 74 3.53 -10.30 -22.88
N SER A 75 3.87 -10.66 -21.63
CA SER A 75 3.49 -11.91 -21.00
C SER A 75 1.99 -12.15 -21.06
N GLN A 76 1.59 -13.15 -21.84
CA GLN A 76 0.19 -13.58 -21.87
C GLN A 76 -0.24 -14.18 -20.53
N TYR A 77 0.66 -14.90 -19.86
CA TYR A 77 0.37 -15.59 -18.62
C TYR A 77 0.11 -14.61 -17.48
N LEU A 78 1.00 -13.64 -17.28
CA LEU A 78 0.87 -12.60 -16.26
C LEU A 78 -0.38 -11.75 -16.51
N ILE A 79 -0.48 -11.14 -17.69
CA ILE A 79 -1.57 -10.21 -17.99
C ILE A 79 -2.92 -10.94 -18.05
N GLY A 80 -2.98 -12.12 -18.67
CA GLY A 80 -4.20 -12.92 -18.75
C GLY A 80 -4.71 -13.33 -17.37
N THR A 81 -3.81 -13.67 -16.44
CA THR A 81 -4.19 -13.97 -15.06
C THR A 81 -4.69 -12.73 -14.32
N MET A 82 -3.99 -11.60 -14.43
CA MET A 82 -4.35 -10.37 -13.71
C MET A 82 -5.61 -9.69 -14.26
N THR A 83 -5.95 -9.88 -15.53
CA THR A 83 -7.05 -9.13 -16.19
C THR A 83 -8.21 -10.01 -16.65
N LYS A 84 -7.99 -11.30 -16.94
CA LYS A 84 -8.99 -12.20 -17.56
C LYS A 84 -9.35 -13.41 -16.70
N LYS A 85 -9.03 -13.39 -15.40
CA LYS A 85 -9.34 -14.47 -14.43
C LYS A 85 -8.83 -15.85 -14.85
N TRP A 86 -7.68 -15.93 -15.52
CA TRP A 86 -7.07 -17.22 -15.83
C TRP A 86 -6.66 -17.96 -14.54
N ASN A 87 -6.70 -19.29 -14.59
CA ASN A 87 -6.40 -20.13 -13.43
C ASN A 87 -4.88 -20.14 -13.14
N ARG A 88 -4.51 -19.98 -11.87
CA ARG A 88 -3.14 -20.01 -11.35
C ARG A 88 -2.76 -21.43 -10.93
N GLY A 89 -2.50 -22.30 -11.90
CA GLY A 89 -2.14 -23.70 -11.62
C GLY A 89 -0.67 -23.97 -11.28
N LYS A 90 0.23 -22.98 -11.47
CA LYS A 90 1.69 -23.07 -11.24
C LYS A 90 2.21 -21.76 -10.64
N ASN A 91 3.45 -21.74 -10.16
CA ASN A 91 4.12 -20.57 -9.58
C ASN A 91 3.36 -19.94 -8.41
N LEU A 92 2.74 -20.78 -7.56
CA LEU A 92 1.88 -20.33 -6.44
C LEU A 92 2.63 -19.49 -5.41
N ASP A 93 3.92 -19.73 -5.23
CA ASP A 93 4.83 -18.94 -4.40
C ASP A 93 4.90 -17.48 -4.89
N LEU A 94 5.13 -17.28 -6.20
CA LEU A 94 5.20 -15.95 -6.80
C LEU A 94 3.84 -15.27 -6.87
N TRP A 95 2.75 -16.02 -7.13
CA TRP A 95 1.41 -15.45 -7.10
C TRP A 95 1.01 -14.93 -5.72
N LYS A 96 1.35 -15.65 -4.65
CA LYS A 96 1.12 -15.16 -3.28
C LYS A 96 1.86 -13.86 -3.01
N GLU A 97 3.11 -13.77 -3.45
CA GLU A 97 3.90 -12.56 -3.26
C GLU A 97 3.38 -11.38 -4.11
N LEU A 98 3.01 -11.64 -5.36
CA LEU A 98 2.43 -10.63 -6.23
C LEU A 98 1.10 -10.12 -5.69
N ASP A 99 0.22 -10.99 -5.20
CA ASP A 99 -1.05 -10.60 -4.56
C ASP A 99 -0.78 -9.73 -3.34
N ARG A 100 0.17 -10.11 -2.48
CA ARG A 100 0.58 -9.33 -1.31
C ARG A 100 1.00 -7.91 -1.68
N LEU A 101 1.78 -7.76 -2.76
CA LEU A 101 2.22 -6.44 -3.24
C LEU A 101 1.08 -5.62 -3.84
N CYS A 102 0.12 -6.26 -4.50
CA CYS A 102 -1.04 -5.61 -5.10
C CYS A 102 -2.04 -5.09 -4.06
N LEU A 103 -2.13 -5.70 -2.86
CA LEU A 103 -3.12 -5.30 -1.84
C LEU A 103 -3.05 -3.83 -1.44
N ASN A 104 -1.85 -3.26 -1.39
CA ASN A 104 -1.61 -1.89 -0.92
C ASN A 104 -1.16 -0.97 -2.07
N ARG A 105 -1.52 -1.26 -3.33
CA ARG A 105 -1.13 -0.45 -4.49
C ARG A 105 -2.25 -0.42 -5.52
N ASN A 106 -2.42 0.71 -6.21
CA ASN A 106 -3.39 0.79 -7.31
C ASN A 106 -2.69 0.47 -8.63
N ILE A 107 -2.84 -0.77 -9.10
CA ILE A 107 -2.09 -1.26 -10.26
C ILE A 107 -3.01 -1.45 -11.47
N THR A 108 -2.65 -0.80 -12.58
CA THR A 108 -3.25 -1.04 -13.89
C THR A 108 -2.31 -1.89 -14.74
N TRP A 109 -2.83 -2.99 -15.27
CA TRP A 109 -2.10 -3.93 -16.11
C TRP A 109 -2.41 -3.68 -17.58
N GLN A 110 -1.39 -3.45 -18.40
CA GLN A 110 -1.52 -3.23 -19.84
C GLN A 110 -0.72 -4.27 -20.62
N LYS A 111 -1.43 -5.03 -21.46
CA LYS A 111 -0.76 -5.91 -22.44
C LYS A 111 -0.11 -5.05 -23.53
N ILE A 112 1.11 -5.38 -23.89
CA ILE A 112 1.78 -4.89 -25.10
C ILE A 112 2.13 -6.08 -26.00
N GLU A 113 2.42 -5.79 -27.26
CA GLU A 113 2.91 -6.80 -28.19
C GLU A 113 4.42 -6.96 -28.01
N GLY A 114 4.90 -8.20 -27.89
CA GLY A 114 6.33 -8.46 -27.87
C GLY A 114 6.96 -8.05 -29.21
N HIS A 115 8.16 -7.49 -29.17
CA HIS A 115 8.88 -7.01 -30.35
C HIS A 115 8.18 -5.87 -31.12
N SER A 116 7.32 -5.09 -30.46
CA SER A 116 6.58 -3.99 -31.08
C SER A 116 7.42 -2.73 -31.31
N GLY A 117 8.72 -2.76 -31.01
CA GLY A 117 9.60 -1.60 -31.13
C GLY A 117 9.41 -0.55 -30.04
N ILE A 118 8.74 -0.90 -28.93
CA ILE A 118 8.68 -0.06 -27.72
C ILE A 118 10.06 -0.14 -27.05
N PRO A 119 10.86 0.96 -27.01
CA PRO A 119 12.25 0.91 -26.56
C PRO A 119 12.42 0.33 -25.16
N GLU A 120 11.53 0.66 -24.23
CA GLU A 120 11.53 0.17 -22.86
C GLU A 120 11.30 -1.34 -22.77
N ASN A 121 10.38 -1.87 -23.57
CA ASN A 121 10.09 -3.30 -23.62
C ASN A 121 11.25 -4.08 -24.25
N GLU A 122 11.78 -3.60 -25.38
CA GLU A 122 12.94 -4.24 -26.02
C GLU A 122 14.17 -4.25 -25.09
N PHE A 123 14.33 -3.21 -24.27
CA PHE A 123 15.41 -3.14 -23.30
C PHE A 123 15.27 -4.21 -22.22
N VAL A 124 14.09 -4.32 -21.57
CA VAL A 124 13.89 -5.32 -20.50
C VAL A 124 13.91 -6.75 -21.03
N ASN A 125 13.47 -6.99 -22.27
CA ASN A 125 13.61 -8.27 -22.96
C ASN A 125 15.08 -8.65 -23.14
N ALA A 126 15.88 -7.76 -23.73
CA ALA A 126 17.30 -8.00 -23.90
C ALA A 126 18.01 -8.23 -22.55
N LEU A 127 17.57 -7.53 -21.50
CA LEU A 127 18.10 -7.67 -20.15
C LEU A 127 17.81 -9.08 -19.59
N ALA A 128 16.57 -9.54 -19.72
CA ALA A 128 16.16 -10.90 -19.35
C ALA A 128 16.93 -11.98 -20.14
N GLN A 129 17.13 -11.76 -21.44
CA GLN A 129 17.91 -12.66 -22.30
C GLN A 129 19.41 -12.68 -21.92
N PHE A 130 19.98 -11.53 -21.53
CA PHE A 130 21.34 -11.48 -21.02
C PHE A 130 21.46 -12.25 -19.69
N GLN A 131 20.53 -12.04 -18.75
CA GLN A 131 20.55 -12.72 -17.46
C GLN A 131 20.34 -14.24 -17.55
N SER A 132 19.56 -14.72 -18.52
CA SER A 132 19.42 -16.16 -18.80
C SER A 132 20.63 -16.72 -19.56
N GLY A 133 21.52 -15.88 -20.09
CA GLY A 133 22.67 -16.27 -20.90
C GLY A 133 22.34 -16.58 -22.36
N VAL A 134 21.16 -16.18 -22.85
CA VAL A 134 20.85 -16.16 -24.29
C VAL A 134 21.71 -15.12 -25.01
N LEU A 135 21.86 -13.93 -24.41
CA LEU A 135 22.78 -12.90 -24.90
C LEU A 135 24.09 -12.94 -24.11
N SER A 136 25.20 -12.77 -24.82
CA SER A 136 26.54 -12.75 -24.22
C SER A 136 27.01 -11.35 -23.81
N LYS A 137 26.37 -10.30 -24.33
CA LYS A 137 26.68 -8.90 -24.03
C LYS A 137 25.54 -8.26 -23.26
N GLU A 138 25.88 -7.58 -22.18
CA GLU A 138 24.90 -6.82 -21.39
C GLU A 138 24.31 -5.68 -22.24
N PRO A 139 22.97 -5.59 -22.35
CA PRO A 139 22.33 -4.48 -23.04
C PRO A 139 22.54 -3.20 -22.24
N LYS A 140 22.95 -2.17 -22.95
CA LYS A 140 23.14 -0.82 -22.40
C LYS A 140 21.93 0.01 -22.75
N ILE A 141 21.30 0.63 -21.76
CA ILE A 141 20.06 1.38 -21.94
C ILE A 141 20.22 2.55 -22.92
N GLU A 142 21.43 3.10 -23.04
CA GLU A 142 21.77 4.19 -23.97
C GLU A 142 21.63 3.77 -25.46
N ASN A 143 21.59 2.47 -25.74
CA ASN A 143 21.37 1.94 -27.09
C ASN A 143 19.88 1.90 -27.47
N TYR A 144 18.98 2.21 -26.53
CA TYR A 144 17.55 2.22 -26.71
C TYR A 144 17.07 3.67 -26.68
N LYS A 145 16.15 4.03 -27.58
CA LYS A 145 15.60 5.41 -27.69
C LYS A 145 14.63 5.74 -26.55
N ILE A 146 15.08 5.62 -25.31
CA ILE A 146 14.31 5.88 -24.10
C ILE A 146 14.57 7.34 -23.69
N THR A 147 13.52 8.13 -23.50
CA THR A 147 13.62 9.59 -23.27
C THR A 147 13.81 9.98 -21.80
N PHE A 148 14.10 9.03 -20.92
CA PHE A 148 14.22 9.23 -19.47
C PHE A 148 15.69 9.38 -19.04
N GLU A 149 15.95 10.23 -18.06
CA GLU A 149 17.27 10.43 -17.46
C GLU A 149 17.57 9.35 -16.41
N LYS A 150 18.84 8.95 -16.29
CA LYS A 150 19.26 7.98 -15.27
C LYS A 150 19.15 8.62 -13.90
N SER A 151 18.49 7.97 -12.94
CA SER A 151 18.53 8.43 -11.55
C SER A 151 19.99 8.43 -11.06
N SER A 152 20.41 9.51 -10.39
CA SER A 152 21.78 9.70 -9.89
C SER A 152 22.10 8.85 -8.66
N GLU A 153 21.17 8.02 -8.20
CA GLU A 153 21.37 7.09 -7.09
C GLU A 153 21.90 5.77 -7.64
N GLN A 154 23.01 5.32 -7.08
CA GLN A 154 23.79 4.16 -7.52
C GLN A 154 22.91 2.92 -7.71
N ALA A 155 23.26 2.06 -8.67
CA ALA A 155 22.69 0.73 -8.81
C ALA A 155 22.89 -0.04 -7.50
N VAL A 156 21.87 -0.07 -6.67
CA VAL A 156 21.90 -0.78 -5.39
C VAL A 156 21.72 -2.26 -5.70
N SER A 157 22.69 -3.09 -5.29
CA SER A 157 22.55 -4.54 -5.42
C SER A 157 21.27 -4.98 -4.69
N PRO A 158 20.54 -6.03 -5.15
CA PRO A 158 19.36 -6.52 -4.45
C PRO A 158 19.64 -6.82 -2.97
N SER A 159 20.88 -7.15 -2.60
CA SER A 159 21.34 -7.34 -1.22
C SER A 159 21.46 -6.06 -0.39
N GLU A 160 21.64 -4.90 -1.00
CA GLU A 160 21.78 -3.60 -0.31
C GLU A 160 20.47 -2.81 -0.25
N LEU A 161 19.49 -3.10 -1.13
CA LEU A 161 18.11 -2.61 -0.99
C LEU A 161 17.42 -3.13 0.27
N PHE A 162 17.95 -4.20 0.88
CA PHE A 162 17.52 -4.73 2.17
C PHE A 162 18.25 -4.15 3.38
N GLN A 163 19.03 -3.06 3.23
CA GLN A 163 19.68 -2.39 4.36
C GLN A 163 19.10 -1.02 4.71
N ASN A 164 17.91 -0.69 4.24
CA ASN A 164 17.04 0.16 5.04
C ASN A 164 15.57 -0.25 4.94
N PRO A 165 15.20 -1.42 5.49
CA PRO A 165 13.90 -1.48 6.10
C PRO A 165 13.98 -0.46 7.25
N GLU A 166 13.11 0.55 7.26
CA GLU A 166 12.49 0.78 8.55
C GLU A 166 11.87 -0.58 8.90
N LYS A 167 12.63 -1.38 9.68
CA LYS A 167 12.28 -2.75 10.09
C LYS A 167 10.78 -2.77 10.22
N LEU A 168 10.08 -3.60 9.45
CA LEU A 168 8.67 -3.84 9.73
C LEU A 168 8.65 -4.29 11.20
N THR A 169 8.33 -3.37 12.09
CA THR A 169 8.68 -3.54 13.50
C THR A 169 7.82 -4.65 14.11
N HIS A 170 6.72 -4.96 13.43
CA HIS A 170 5.72 -5.93 13.81
C HIS A 170 5.92 -7.35 13.24
N VAL A 171 7.06 -7.66 12.63
CA VAL A 171 7.37 -9.02 12.16
C VAL A 171 8.77 -9.45 12.60
N ASP A 172 8.89 -10.69 13.05
CA ASP A 172 10.16 -11.30 13.40
C ASP A 172 10.97 -11.70 12.15
N THR A 173 12.19 -12.20 12.36
CA THR A 173 13.08 -12.67 11.27
C THR A 173 12.56 -13.87 10.50
N SER A 174 11.49 -14.52 10.98
CA SER A 174 10.83 -15.66 10.34
C SER A 174 9.50 -15.25 9.65
N GLY A 175 9.13 -13.97 9.70
CA GLY A 175 7.90 -13.44 9.12
C GLY A 175 6.65 -13.56 10.00
N ASN A 176 6.80 -13.96 11.27
CA ASN A 176 5.66 -14.01 12.20
C ASN A 176 5.37 -12.65 12.79
N ALA A 177 4.09 -12.36 13.04
CA ALA A 177 3.64 -11.19 13.76
C ALA A 177 4.27 -11.13 15.17
N GLN A 178 4.97 -10.04 15.48
CA GLN A 178 5.61 -9.79 16.77
C GLN A 178 5.26 -8.39 17.26
N MET A 179 4.96 -8.23 18.55
CA MET A 179 4.83 -6.90 19.14
C MET A 179 6.22 -6.28 19.36
N VAL A 180 6.40 -5.02 18.96
CA VAL A 180 7.68 -4.29 19.09
C VAL A 180 8.04 -4.11 20.56
N ASN A 181 9.27 -4.42 20.96
CA ASN A 181 9.75 -4.00 22.27
C ASN A 181 9.98 -2.47 22.30
N ILE A 182 9.24 -1.76 23.16
CA ILE A 182 9.36 -0.31 23.36
C ILE A 182 10.07 0.06 24.68
N GLY A 183 10.55 -0.91 25.46
CA GLY A 183 11.08 -0.70 26.82
C GLY A 183 12.18 0.34 26.92
N ASN A 184 13.10 0.35 25.94
CA ASN A 184 14.25 1.27 25.88
C ASN A 184 13.94 2.61 25.19
N LYS A 185 12.71 2.84 24.74
CA LYS A 185 12.31 4.13 24.16
C LYS A 185 11.94 5.10 25.29
N ASN A 186 12.27 6.37 25.09
CA ASN A 186 11.86 7.43 26.02
C ASN A 186 10.38 7.76 25.84
N GLU A 187 9.73 8.13 26.95
CA GLU A 187 8.39 8.70 26.92
C GLU A 187 8.45 10.14 26.42
N THR A 188 7.55 10.47 25.50
CA THR A 188 7.41 11.82 24.96
C THR A 188 5.93 12.13 24.77
N LYS A 189 5.56 13.40 24.66
CA LYS A 189 4.20 13.76 24.25
C LYS A 189 3.91 13.21 22.85
N ARG A 190 2.74 12.60 22.68
CA ARG A 190 2.22 11.99 21.46
C ARG A 190 0.86 12.58 21.18
N ILE A 191 0.64 12.99 19.94
CA ILE A 191 -0.66 13.48 19.48
C ILE A 191 -0.94 12.80 18.15
N ALA A 192 -2.17 12.30 17.96
CA ALA A 192 -2.67 11.84 16.68
C ALA A 192 -4.04 12.43 16.41
N LYS A 193 -4.27 12.83 15.16
CA LYS A 193 -5.57 13.27 14.65
C LYS A 193 -5.96 12.40 13.48
N ALA A 194 -7.18 11.88 13.49
CA ALA A 194 -7.72 11.09 12.40
C ALA A 194 -9.07 11.65 11.94
N GLN A 195 -9.46 11.35 10.71
CA GLN A 195 -10.75 11.69 10.15
C GLN A 195 -11.37 10.50 9.45
N GLY A 196 -12.70 10.48 9.39
CA GLY A 196 -13.50 9.58 8.56
C GLY A 196 -14.78 10.28 8.11
N THR A 197 -15.44 9.76 7.08
CA THR A 197 -16.74 10.28 6.64
C THR A 197 -17.82 9.20 6.67
N VAL A 198 -19.05 9.64 6.94
CA VAL A 198 -20.25 8.81 6.88
C VAL A 198 -21.21 9.42 5.88
N LYS A 199 -21.29 8.81 4.70
CA LYS A 199 -22.21 9.18 3.62
C LYS A 199 -23.59 8.65 3.95
N ILE A 200 -24.59 9.51 3.91
CA ILE A 200 -25.96 9.17 4.32
C ILE A 200 -26.98 9.96 3.52
N ARG A 201 -28.21 9.46 3.39
CA ARG A 201 -29.30 10.17 2.73
C ARG A 201 -29.59 11.51 3.42
N THR A 202 -29.82 12.56 2.62
CA THR A 202 -29.98 13.95 3.09
C THR A 202 -31.12 14.16 4.10
N ASP A 203 -32.24 13.43 3.94
CA ASP A 203 -33.35 13.45 4.91
C ASP A 203 -32.93 12.87 6.27
N VAL A 204 -32.13 11.80 6.29
CA VAL A 204 -31.62 11.21 7.53
C VAL A 204 -30.53 12.08 8.16
N LEU A 205 -29.68 12.73 7.36
CA LEU A 205 -28.75 13.76 7.86
C LEU A 205 -29.52 14.89 8.57
N SER A 206 -30.61 15.36 7.96
CA SER A 206 -31.50 16.36 8.55
C SER A 206 -32.14 15.88 9.85
N MET A 207 -32.51 14.60 9.95
CA MET A 207 -33.03 14.02 11.20
C MET A 207 -31.97 14.00 12.29
N ILE A 208 -30.71 13.69 11.96
CA ILE A 208 -29.60 13.70 12.91
C ILE A 208 -29.36 15.12 13.45
N GLN A 209 -29.30 16.12 12.57
CA GLN A 209 -29.13 17.53 12.96
C GLN A 209 -30.26 18.04 13.88
N LYS A 210 -31.50 17.55 13.66
CA LYS A 210 -32.68 17.89 14.47
C LYS A 210 -32.88 16.98 15.68
N ASN A 211 -31.98 16.02 15.91
CA ASN A 211 -32.08 15.00 16.95
C ASN A 211 -33.42 14.25 16.95
N SER A 212 -33.93 13.89 15.76
CA SER A 212 -35.23 13.24 15.57
C SER A 212 -35.14 11.78 15.12
N ILE A 213 -33.96 11.17 15.24
CA ILE A 213 -33.77 9.72 15.01
C ILE A 213 -34.46 8.93 16.14
N PRO A 214 -35.30 7.91 15.85
CA PRO A 214 -36.06 7.20 16.88
C PRO A 214 -35.22 6.55 17.99
N LYS A 215 -33.96 6.20 17.70
CA LYS A 215 -33.03 5.61 18.66
C LYS A 215 -32.41 6.63 19.63
N GLY A 216 -32.62 7.93 19.43
CA GLY A 216 -32.09 9.00 20.26
C GLY A 216 -30.90 9.73 19.63
N ASP A 217 -30.10 10.38 20.49
CA ASP A 217 -29.00 11.25 20.08
C ASP A 217 -27.84 10.46 19.47
N VAL A 218 -27.76 10.53 18.14
CA VAL A 218 -26.77 9.82 17.34
C VAL A 218 -25.35 10.31 17.61
N LEU A 219 -25.13 11.63 17.65
CA LEU A 219 -23.79 12.20 17.72
C LEU A 219 -23.20 12.04 19.13
N SER A 220 -24.02 12.22 20.17
CA SER A 220 -23.59 11.99 21.55
C SER A 220 -23.25 10.51 21.77
N THR A 221 -24.07 9.59 21.25
CA THR A 221 -23.80 8.15 21.32
C THR A 221 -22.53 7.77 20.56
N ALA A 222 -22.35 8.27 19.35
CA ALA A 222 -21.16 8.03 18.53
C ALA A 222 -19.88 8.60 19.18
N ARG A 223 -19.97 9.77 19.83
CA ARG A 223 -18.86 10.37 20.57
C ARG A 223 -18.39 9.48 21.71
N LEU A 224 -19.33 9.00 22.53
CA LEU A 224 -19.02 8.10 23.65
C LEU A 224 -18.43 6.77 23.14
N ALA A 225 -19.02 6.20 22.09
CA ALA A 225 -18.50 4.97 21.49
C ALA A 225 -17.08 5.14 20.96
N GLY A 226 -16.76 6.24 20.28
CA GLY A 226 -15.41 6.55 19.82
C GLY A 226 -14.41 6.74 20.97
N ILE A 227 -14.79 7.44 22.04
CA ILE A 227 -13.96 7.61 23.25
C ILE A 227 -13.69 6.26 23.93
N MET A 228 -14.70 5.39 24.03
CA MET A 228 -14.55 4.04 24.58
C MET A 228 -13.67 3.17 23.70
N ALA A 229 -13.80 3.28 22.38
CA ALA A 229 -13.03 2.52 21.41
C ALA A 229 -11.54 2.85 21.47
N ALA A 230 -11.18 4.15 21.53
CA ALA A 230 -9.80 4.58 21.70
C ALA A 230 -9.13 3.89 22.91
N LYS A 231 -9.85 3.82 24.03
CA LYS A 231 -9.38 3.17 25.28
C LYS A 231 -9.30 1.64 25.23
N GLN A 232 -9.79 1.01 24.17
CA GLN A 232 -9.81 -0.45 24.00
C GLN A 232 -9.01 -0.88 22.76
N THR A 233 -8.24 0.03 22.16
CA THR A 233 -7.53 -0.20 20.88
C THR A 233 -6.59 -1.39 20.95
N ASP A 234 -5.86 -1.55 22.05
CA ASP A 234 -4.94 -2.67 22.30
C ASP A 234 -5.64 -4.05 22.33
N LYS A 235 -6.94 -4.08 22.63
CA LYS A 235 -7.74 -5.31 22.60
C LYS A 235 -8.30 -5.64 21.22
N LEU A 236 -8.36 -4.65 20.33
CA LEU A 236 -8.91 -4.79 18.99
C LEU A 236 -7.80 -5.01 17.96
N ILE A 237 -6.66 -4.34 18.10
CA ILE A 237 -5.53 -4.40 17.17
C ILE A 237 -4.42 -5.26 17.79
N PRO A 238 -4.18 -6.49 17.30
CA PRO A 238 -3.42 -7.52 18.03
C PRO A 238 -2.00 -7.17 18.49
N LEU A 239 -1.33 -6.23 17.84
CA LEU A 239 0.06 -5.86 18.12
C LEU A 239 0.23 -4.44 18.66
N CYS A 240 -0.87 -3.75 18.96
CA CYS A 240 -0.81 -2.46 19.63
C CYS A 240 -0.43 -2.63 21.10
N HIS A 241 0.39 -1.72 21.61
CA HIS A 241 0.68 -1.64 23.03
C HIS A 241 -0.53 -1.07 23.77
N GLN A 242 -0.67 -1.43 25.04
CA GLN A 242 -1.52 -0.69 25.94
C GLN A 242 -0.88 0.68 26.25
N ILE A 243 -1.61 1.77 26.00
CA ILE A 243 -1.13 3.15 26.17
C ILE A 243 -2.02 3.86 27.20
N PRO A 244 -1.44 4.49 28.26
CA PRO A 244 -2.20 5.34 29.16
C PRO A 244 -2.54 6.67 28.45
N LEU A 245 -3.76 6.76 27.91
CA LEU A 245 -4.21 7.95 27.17
C LEU A 245 -4.48 9.12 28.14
N GLU A 246 -4.01 10.32 27.78
CA GLU A 246 -4.25 11.56 28.54
C GLU A 246 -5.56 12.21 28.11
N SER A 247 -5.85 12.24 26.81
CA SER A 247 -7.09 12.80 26.27
C SER A 247 -7.56 12.09 25.01
N VAL A 248 -8.88 12.05 24.84
CA VAL A 248 -9.54 11.58 23.61
C VAL A 248 -10.72 12.52 23.34
N THR A 249 -10.71 13.18 22.19
CA THR A 249 -11.84 13.99 21.71
C THR A 249 -12.32 13.46 20.36
N LEU A 250 -13.61 13.56 20.13
CA LEU A 250 -14.21 13.37 18.79
C LEU A 250 -15.08 14.57 18.50
N ASP A 251 -15.06 15.08 17.27
CA ASP A 251 -15.88 16.18 16.80
C ASP A 251 -16.53 15.82 15.47
N PHE A 252 -17.68 16.43 15.19
CA PHE A 252 -18.49 16.14 14.01
C PHE A 252 -18.79 17.43 13.26
N SER A 253 -18.61 17.41 11.94
CA SER A 253 -19.08 18.45 11.03
C SER A 253 -19.92 17.82 9.92
N PHE A 254 -20.64 18.65 9.17
CA PHE A 254 -21.56 18.20 8.14
C PHE A 254 -21.17 18.78 6.79
N SER A 255 -21.29 17.96 5.74
CA SER A 255 -21.29 18.41 4.35
C SER A 255 -22.67 18.11 3.75
N GLU A 256 -23.22 19.03 2.96
CA GLU A 256 -24.52 18.82 2.30
C GLU A 256 -24.37 18.34 0.86
N ASN A 257 -23.20 18.54 0.23
CA ASN A 257 -22.93 18.15 -1.16
C ASN A 257 -21.50 17.59 -1.32
N PRO A 258 -21.31 16.26 -1.24
CA PRO A 258 -22.29 15.22 -0.89
C PRO A 258 -22.76 15.30 0.58
N SER A 259 -23.91 14.69 0.87
CA SER A 259 -24.49 14.63 2.22
C SER A 259 -23.72 13.66 3.12
N GLU A 260 -22.90 14.21 4.02
CA GLU A 260 -21.95 13.46 4.82
C GLU A 260 -21.79 14.03 6.24
N ILE A 261 -21.46 13.14 7.18
CA ILE A 261 -20.94 13.51 8.50
C ILE A 261 -19.44 13.27 8.48
N ILE A 262 -18.65 14.30 8.76
CA ILE A 262 -17.21 14.21 8.89
C ILE A 262 -16.89 14.05 10.38
N ILE A 263 -16.22 12.95 10.72
CA ILE A 263 -15.79 12.62 12.07
C ILE A 263 -14.33 12.99 12.19
N HIS A 264 -13.96 13.77 13.19
CA HIS A 264 -12.57 14.02 13.57
C HIS A 264 -12.31 13.43 14.95
N SER A 265 -11.16 12.80 15.14
CA SER A 265 -10.67 12.42 16.47
C SER A 265 -9.34 13.10 16.75
N THR A 266 -9.09 13.42 18.02
CA THR A 266 -7.75 13.78 18.52
C THR A 266 -7.47 12.96 19.76
N VAL A 267 -6.32 12.29 19.78
CA VAL A 267 -5.84 11.49 20.92
C VAL A 267 -4.48 11.98 21.35
N GLU A 268 -4.29 12.14 22.66
CA GLU A 268 -3.02 12.54 23.27
C GLU A 268 -2.58 11.54 24.35
N ALA A 269 -1.27 11.33 24.45
CA ALA A 269 -0.65 10.57 25.52
C ALA A 269 0.80 11.02 25.74
N PHE A 270 1.33 10.81 26.95
CA PHE A 270 2.77 10.89 27.21
C PHE A 270 3.33 9.47 27.32
N TRP A 271 3.88 8.94 26.22
CA TRP A 271 4.28 7.53 26.16
C TRP A 271 5.40 7.21 25.15
N LYS A 272 5.82 5.94 25.15
CA LYS A 272 6.95 5.38 24.39
C LYS A 272 6.62 5.05 22.93
N THR A 273 5.33 4.93 22.59
CA THR A 273 4.83 4.69 21.23
C THR A 273 3.74 5.69 20.88
N GLY A 274 3.44 5.85 19.58
CA GLY A 274 2.43 6.79 19.11
C GLY A 274 1.00 6.31 19.37
N VAL A 275 0.03 7.22 19.16
CA VAL A 275 -1.41 7.01 19.41
C VAL A 275 -2.24 7.06 18.12
N GLU A 276 -1.63 6.74 16.97
CA GLU A 276 -2.26 6.75 15.66
C GLU A 276 -3.46 5.80 15.61
N MET A 277 -3.28 4.60 16.16
CA MET A 277 -4.30 3.54 16.12
C MET A 277 -5.49 3.88 16.99
N GLU A 278 -5.30 4.54 18.12
CA GLU A 278 -6.37 5.00 18.99
C GLU A 278 -7.24 6.05 18.31
N ALA A 279 -6.62 6.99 17.59
CA ALA A 279 -7.33 8.00 16.83
C ALA A 279 -8.14 7.39 15.67
N LEU A 280 -7.55 6.46 14.91
CA LEU A 280 -8.22 5.77 13.80
C LEU A 280 -9.36 4.87 14.30
N THR A 281 -9.14 4.13 15.37
CA THR A 281 -10.13 3.23 15.98
C THR A 281 -11.32 4.03 16.52
N ALA A 282 -11.08 5.20 17.14
CA ALA A 282 -12.13 6.10 17.59
C ALA A 282 -13.06 6.53 16.43
N VAL A 283 -12.49 6.94 15.31
CA VAL A 283 -13.24 7.34 14.11
C VAL A 283 -14.05 6.17 13.56
N ALA A 284 -13.42 4.99 13.42
CA ALA A 284 -14.07 3.81 12.86
C ALA A 284 -15.28 3.39 13.68
N VAL A 285 -15.14 3.30 15.01
CA VAL A 285 -16.24 2.89 15.89
C VAL A 285 -17.32 3.96 16.00
N ALA A 286 -16.97 5.25 15.97
CA ALA A 286 -17.96 6.31 15.88
C ALA A 286 -18.78 6.20 14.58
N GLY A 287 -18.14 5.93 13.44
CA GLY A 287 -18.81 5.69 12.16
C GLY A 287 -19.75 4.48 12.20
N LEU A 288 -19.30 3.35 12.76
CA LEU A 288 -20.12 2.15 12.96
C LEU A 288 -21.30 2.41 13.89
N THR A 289 -21.13 3.26 14.90
CA THR A 289 -22.21 3.66 15.82
C THR A 289 -23.25 4.52 15.13
N ILE A 290 -22.83 5.48 14.30
CA ILE A 290 -23.75 6.26 13.45
C ILE A 290 -24.53 5.32 12.53
N TYR A 291 -23.85 4.35 11.90
CA TYR A 291 -24.53 3.33 11.10
C TYR A 291 -25.57 2.57 11.92
N ASP A 292 -25.22 2.06 13.11
CA ASP A 292 -26.16 1.30 13.94
C ASP A 292 -27.41 2.09 14.31
N MET A 293 -27.22 3.37 14.65
CA MET A 293 -28.27 4.30 15.05
C MET A 293 -29.20 4.67 13.89
N CYS A 294 -28.70 4.66 12.65
CA CYS A 294 -29.42 5.16 11.48
C CYS A 294 -29.86 4.07 10.48
N LYS A 295 -29.38 2.82 10.59
CA LYS A 295 -29.62 1.74 9.61
C LYS A 295 -31.09 1.39 9.35
N ALA A 296 -31.99 1.75 10.27
CA ALA A 296 -33.42 1.58 10.08
C ALA A 296 -34.00 2.61 9.09
N SER A 297 -33.46 3.83 9.10
CA SER A 297 -33.87 4.94 8.23
C SER A 297 -33.13 4.95 6.89
N ASP A 298 -31.86 4.51 6.88
CA ASP A 298 -31.05 4.36 5.67
C ASP A 298 -30.10 3.16 5.76
N LYS A 299 -30.29 2.18 4.87
CA LYS A 299 -29.43 0.98 4.78
C LYS A 299 -28.23 1.18 3.86
N ARG A 300 -28.16 2.30 3.14
CA ARG A 300 -27.10 2.60 2.15
C ARG A 300 -25.99 3.49 2.73
N ILE A 301 -25.91 3.58 4.05
CA ILE A 301 -24.87 4.34 4.74
C ILE A 301 -23.51 3.77 4.36
N ILE A 302 -22.57 4.63 3.96
CA ILE A 302 -21.19 4.26 3.64
C ILE A 302 -20.27 4.95 4.64
N ILE A 303 -19.41 4.18 5.29
CA ILE A 303 -18.31 4.69 6.09
C ILE A 303 -17.07 4.67 5.19
N ASP A 304 -16.42 5.81 5.03
CA ASP A 304 -15.37 6.02 4.03
C ASP A 304 -14.25 6.92 4.58
N ASN A 305 -13.16 7.05 3.83
CA ASN A 305 -12.09 8.02 4.06
C ASN A 305 -11.56 8.02 5.51
N ILE A 306 -11.45 6.86 6.16
CA ILE A 306 -10.82 6.76 7.48
C ILE A 306 -9.30 6.83 7.32
N HIS A 307 -8.68 7.92 7.77
CA HIS A 307 -7.25 8.15 7.63
C HIS A 307 -6.69 9.05 8.73
N LEU A 308 -5.37 9.04 8.88
CA LEU A 308 -4.65 9.91 9.80
C LEU A 308 -4.47 11.28 9.13
N ILE A 309 -4.87 12.36 9.81
CA ILE A 309 -4.66 13.74 9.36
C ILE A 309 -3.30 14.26 9.84
N LYS A 310 -2.95 13.95 11.09
CA LYS A 310 -1.76 14.49 11.72
C LYS A 310 -1.25 13.53 12.79
N LYS A 311 0.06 13.45 12.95
CA LYS A 311 0.65 12.99 14.21
C LYS A 311 1.87 13.81 14.59
N SER A 312 2.18 13.87 15.87
CA SER A 312 3.43 14.45 16.36
C SER A 312 3.98 13.65 17.55
N GLY A 313 5.29 13.77 17.75
CA GLY A 313 6.01 13.14 18.86
C GLY A 313 6.74 11.85 18.49
N GLY A 314 7.85 11.62 19.18
CA GLY A 314 8.76 10.50 18.96
C GLY A 314 9.72 10.63 17.79
N LYS A 315 10.44 9.54 17.53
CA LYS A 315 11.57 9.51 16.59
C LYS A 315 11.18 9.83 15.14
N SER A 316 9.99 9.40 14.70
CA SER A 316 9.52 9.63 13.31
C SER A 316 9.10 11.08 13.05
N GLY A 317 9.11 11.95 14.07
CA GLY A 317 8.73 13.34 13.91
C GLY A 317 7.25 13.56 13.65
N GLU A 318 6.94 14.71 13.06
CA GLU A 318 5.58 15.15 12.73
C GLU A 318 5.18 14.64 11.33
N PHE A 319 3.91 14.25 11.20
CA PHE A 319 3.29 13.93 9.93
C PHE A 319 2.02 14.77 9.80
N GLN A 320 1.77 15.25 8.58
CA GLN A 320 0.57 15.96 8.19
C GLN A 320 0.11 15.37 6.85
N PHE A 321 -1.19 15.08 6.74
CA PHE A 321 -1.81 14.63 5.51
C PHE A 321 -2.02 15.83 4.59
N ASP A 322 -1.37 15.82 3.41
CA ASP A 322 -1.52 16.87 2.41
C ASP A 322 -2.77 16.59 1.56
N SER A 323 -3.79 17.43 1.74
CA SER A 323 -5.00 17.47 0.89
C SER A 323 -4.71 18.02 -0.51
#